data_AF-A0A437PA51-F1
#
_entry.id   AF-A0A437PA51-F1
#
_cell.length_a   1.000
_cell.length_b   1.000
_cell.length_c   1.000
_cell.angle_alpha   90.00
_cell.angle_beta   90.00
_cell.angle_gamma   90.00
#
_symmetry.space_group_name_H-M   'P 1'
#
loop_
_entity.id
_entity.type
_entity.pdbx_description
1 polymer ?
#
loop_
_entity_poly.entity_id
_entity_poly.type
_entity_poly.pdbx_seq_one_letter_code
_entity_poly.pdbx_strand_id
1 'polypeptide(L)'
;MNEFVSDIELDFPPGISTVPFGDEHYIEFRLGFLPETRRIVIMSIILMEGGSALHSSSGVFDLRFGIRLKYMDKDWDVTPVDFSQETKRDFIHPNHRETVLNLIMRGVCELVTEVNPPLITMSTYDTELPPQALVKYAAIAECLNGLGYRTADAYLSADGRHRWVFAPTS
;
A
#
# COMPACT_ATOMS: atom_id res chain seq x y z
N MET A 1 -22.80 -2.68 16.86
CA MET A 1 -21.78 -3.37 16.05
C MET A 1 -22.06 -2.88 14.65
N ASN A 2 -21.21 -2.01 14.11
CA ASN A 2 -21.50 -1.32 12.85
C ASN A 2 -21.46 -2.36 11.72
N GLU A 3 -22.47 -2.33 10.86
CA GLU A 3 -22.60 -3.29 9.77
C GLU A 3 -21.63 -2.91 8.64
N PHE A 4 -20.49 -3.59 8.57
CA PHE A 4 -19.57 -3.50 7.44
C PHE A 4 -20.07 -4.40 6.31
N VAL A 5 -20.42 -3.79 5.18
CA VAL A 5 -20.82 -4.52 3.98
C VAL A 5 -19.56 -4.76 3.13
N SER A 6 -19.09 -6.01 3.16
CA SER A 6 -17.90 -6.47 2.44
C SER A 6 -18.25 -6.83 0.99
N ASP A 7 -18.44 -5.81 0.16
CA ASP A 7 -18.48 -5.97 -1.29
C ASP A 7 -17.14 -5.49 -1.86
N ILE A 8 -16.15 -6.40 -1.86
CA ILE A 8 -14.89 -6.19 -2.58
C ILE A 8 -15.22 -6.22 -4.07
N GLU A 9 -15.70 -5.10 -4.56
CA GLU A 9 -15.94 -4.88 -5.97
C GLU A 9 -14.76 -4.08 -6.53
N LEU A 10 -14.26 -4.55 -7.67
CA LEU A 10 -13.37 -3.80 -8.57
C LEU A 10 -14.18 -2.75 -9.34
N ASP A 11 -15.11 -2.08 -8.65
CA ASP A 11 -16.05 -1.11 -9.24
C ASP A 11 -15.35 0.17 -9.71
N PHE A 12 -14.13 0.39 -9.24
CA PHE A 12 -13.22 1.32 -9.86
C PHE A 12 -12.28 0.48 -10.72
N PRO A 13 -12.34 0.55 -12.06
CA PRO A 13 -11.18 0.11 -12.84
C PRO A 13 -9.97 0.80 -12.19
N PRO A 14 -8.85 0.10 -11.92
CA PRO A 14 -7.69 0.71 -11.31
C PRO A 14 -7.29 1.92 -12.17
N GLY A 15 -7.72 3.08 -11.71
CA GLY A 15 -7.40 4.36 -12.30
C GLY A 15 -6.21 4.82 -11.51
N ILE A 16 -5.06 4.92 -12.16
CA ILE A 16 -3.92 5.61 -11.58
C ILE A 16 -4.37 7.06 -11.41
N SER A 17 -4.71 7.44 -10.18
CA SER A 17 -5.00 8.82 -9.86
C SER A 17 -3.69 9.44 -9.45
N THR A 18 -3.03 10.12 -10.38
CA THR A 18 -2.00 11.08 -10.02
C THR A 18 -2.69 12.28 -9.39
N VAL A 19 -2.43 12.56 -8.11
CA VAL A 19 -2.89 13.85 -7.57
C VAL A 19 -1.99 14.90 -8.19
N PRO A 20 -2.53 15.94 -8.84
CA PRO A 20 -1.73 17.04 -9.40
C PRO A 20 -1.04 17.90 -8.32
N PHE A 21 -1.09 17.51 -7.05
CA PHE A 21 -0.58 18.25 -5.89
C PHE A 21 0.21 17.32 -4.95
N GLY A 22 1.36 16.80 -5.39
CA GLY A 22 2.31 16.17 -4.48
C GLY A 22 3.29 15.19 -5.14
N ASP A 23 4.28 14.81 -4.33
CA ASP A 23 5.29 13.77 -4.60
C ASP A 23 4.71 12.35 -4.43
N GLU A 24 3.39 12.17 -4.62
CA GLU A 24 2.65 10.93 -4.33
C GLU A 24 1.96 10.40 -5.59
N HIS A 25 2.25 9.14 -5.92
CA HIS A 25 1.52 8.38 -6.92
C HIS A 25 0.76 7.26 -6.23
N TYR A 26 -0.50 7.01 -6.59
CA TYR A 26 -1.25 5.92 -5.97
C TYR A 26 -2.25 5.21 -6.87
N ILE A 27 -2.57 3.99 -6.46
CA ILE A 27 -3.71 3.20 -6.93
C ILE A 27 -4.57 2.84 -5.72
N GLU A 28 -5.89 2.96 -5.87
CA GLU A 28 -6.85 2.65 -4.81
C GLU A 28 -7.89 1.65 -5.30
N PHE A 29 -8.32 0.75 -4.42
CA PHE A 29 -9.46 -0.12 -4.67
C PHE A 29 -10.37 -0.21 -3.45
N ARG A 30 -11.65 -0.46 -3.69
CA ARG A 30 -12.68 -0.52 -2.65
C ARG A 30 -12.62 -1.84 -1.89
N LEU A 31 -12.65 -1.77 -0.56
CA LEU A 31 -12.80 -2.92 0.33
C LEU A 31 -14.26 -3.11 0.75
N GLY A 32 -15.01 -2.01 0.87
CA GLY A 32 -16.42 -2.05 1.25
C GLY A 32 -16.97 -0.66 1.55
N PHE A 33 -18.13 -0.65 2.20
CA PHE A 33 -18.87 0.56 2.53
C PHE A 33 -19.39 0.52 3.97
N LEU A 34 -19.40 1.69 4.61
CA LEU A 34 -19.94 1.92 5.95
C LEU A 34 -21.21 2.80 5.84
N PRO A 35 -22.41 2.20 5.79
CA PRO A 35 -23.65 2.93 5.53
C PRO A 35 -23.94 4.02 6.56
N GLU A 36 -23.75 3.69 7.85
CA GLU A 36 -24.06 4.58 8.97
C GLU A 36 -23.28 5.89 8.93
N THR A 37 -22.04 5.84 8.41
CA THR A 37 -21.15 7.01 8.34
C THR A 37 -20.98 7.54 6.94
N ARG A 38 -21.63 6.91 5.94
CA ARG A 38 -21.50 7.22 4.51
C ARG A 38 -20.04 7.27 4.06
N ARG A 39 -19.23 6.29 4.49
CA ARG A 39 -17.80 6.20 4.16
C ARG A 39 -17.52 5.00 3.29
N ILE A 40 -16.65 5.19 2.31
CA ILE A 40 -16.08 4.10 1.51
C ILE A 40 -14.77 3.69 2.17
N VAL A 41 -14.58 2.40 2.37
CA VAL A 41 -13.32 1.83 2.85
C VAL A 41 -12.49 1.46 1.64
N ILE A 42 -11.30 2.03 1.53
CA ILE A 42 -10.39 1.80 0.39
C ILE A 42 -9.05 1.28 0.89
N MET A 43 -8.43 0.42 0.08
CA MET A 43 -7.01 0.10 0.19
C MET A 43 -6.26 1.00 -0.79
N SER A 44 -5.24 1.71 -0.31
CA SER A 44 -4.39 2.58 -1.11
C SER A 44 -2.99 2.00 -1.19
N ILE A 45 -2.42 1.99 -2.39
CA ILE A 45 -1.04 1.61 -2.70
C ILE A 45 -0.36 2.88 -3.20
N ILE A 46 0.68 3.33 -2.53
CA ILE A 46 1.25 4.67 -2.70
C ILE A 46 2.76 4.55 -2.91
N LEU A 47 3.28 5.23 -3.93
CA LEU A 47 4.71 5.53 -4.09
C LEU A 47 4.92 7.00 -3.77
N MET A 48 5.72 7.29 -2.73
CA MET A 48 6.00 8.65 -2.27
C MET A 48 7.46 9.00 -2.52
N GLU A 49 7.76 9.98 -3.38
CA GLU A 49 9.12 10.49 -3.56
C GLU A 49 9.57 11.28 -2.33
N GLY A 50 10.82 11.11 -1.90
CA GLY A 50 11.42 11.87 -0.80
C GLY A 50 10.87 11.55 0.59
N GLY A 51 9.83 10.70 0.69
CA GLY A 51 9.23 10.24 1.94
C GLY A 51 9.95 9.06 2.60
N SER A 52 11.11 8.64 2.08
CA SER A 52 11.81 7.47 2.59
C SER A 52 12.44 7.73 3.96
N ALA A 53 12.31 6.75 4.85
CA ALA A 53 13.00 6.73 6.14
C ALA A 53 14.53 6.56 6.01
N LEU A 54 15.05 6.39 4.79
CA LEU A 54 16.48 6.37 4.50
C LEU A 54 17.04 7.77 4.38
N HIS A 55 16.45 8.67 3.60
CA HIS A 55 16.73 10.11 3.56
C HIS A 55 15.65 10.79 2.70
N SER A 56 15.36 12.07 2.97
CA SER A 56 14.58 12.92 2.06
C SER A 56 15.46 13.32 0.87
N SER A 57 15.68 12.37 -0.03
CA SER A 57 16.45 12.52 -1.25
C SER A 57 15.55 12.30 -2.46
N SER A 58 15.60 13.20 -3.44
CA SER A 58 14.95 13.01 -4.73
C SER A 58 15.45 11.72 -5.39
N GLY A 59 14.56 11.05 -6.12
CA GLY A 59 14.81 9.76 -6.75
C GLY A 59 14.64 8.54 -5.84
N VAL A 60 14.21 8.72 -4.59
CA VAL A 60 13.87 7.59 -3.70
C VAL A 60 12.37 7.58 -3.43
N PHE A 61 11.71 6.51 -3.85
CA PHE A 61 10.27 6.34 -3.70
C PHE A 61 9.95 5.32 -2.60
N ASP A 62 9.20 5.75 -1.59
CA ASP A 62 8.75 4.88 -0.51
C ASP A 62 7.41 4.23 -0.88
N LEU A 63 7.42 2.90 -1.00
CA LEU A 63 6.24 2.09 -1.27
C LEU A 63 5.47 1.83 0.02
N ARG A 64 4.24 2.33 0.07
CA ARG A 64 3.31 2.20 1.20
C ARG A 64 2.01 1.57 0.73
N PHE A 65 1.37 0.84 1.63
CA PHE A 65 0.02 0.36 1.40
C PHE A 65 -0.75 0.25 2.71
N GLY A 66 -1.99 0.72 2.73
CA GLY A 66 -2.82 0.72 3.92
C GLY A 66 -4.26 1.16 3.63
N ILE A 67 -5.08 1.14 4.66
CA ILE A 67 -6.51 1.41 4.54
C ILE A 67 -6.77 2.90 4.75
N ARG A 68 -7.66 3.48 3.95
CA ARG A 68 -8.18 4.84 4.14
C ARG A 68 -9.69 4.83 4.13
N LEU A 69 -10.28 5.88 4.67
CA LEU A 69 -11.71 6.13 4.57
C LEU A 69 -11.95 7.36 3.70
N LYS A 70 -12.86 7.24 2.76
CA LYS A 70 -13.29 8.33 1.88
C LYS A 70 -14.70 8.76 2.27
N TYR A 71 -14.87 10.04 2.59
CA TYR A 71 -16.14 10.62 3.01
C TYR A 71 -16.98 10.99 1.79
N MET A 72 -18.18 10.43 1.65
CA MET A 72 -19.06 10.76 0.52
C MET A 72 -19.74 12.13 0.65
N ASP A 73 -19.76 12.69 1.86
CA ASP A 73 -20.50 13.90 2.23
C ASP A 73 -19.59 15.14 2.43
N LYS A 74 -18.27 14.98 2.35
CA LYS A 74 -17.27 16.03 2.61
C LYS A 74 -16.29 16.17 1.45
N ASP A 75 -16.78 16.57 0.27
CA ASP A 75 -15.96 16.80 -0.93
C ASP A 75 -14.96 15.67 -1.25
N TRP A 76 -15.31 14.43 -0.91
CA TRP A 76 -14.45 13.27 -1.10
C TRP A 76 -13.13 13.30 -0.31
N ASP A 77 -13.10 14.00 0.83
CA ASP A 77 -12.02 13.99 1.81
C ASP A 77 -11.58 12.55 2.09
N VAL A 78 -10.27 12.32 2.14
CA VAL A 78 -9.69 11.02 2.40
C VAL A 78 -8.83 11.08 3.66
N THR A 79 -9.03 10.14 4.58
CA THR A 79 -8.20 10.07 5.79
C THR A 79 -6.73 9.79 5.46
N PRO A 80 -5.79 10.07 6.39
CA PRO A 80 -4.45 9.48 6.32
C PRO A 80 -4.50 7.96 6.21
N VAL A 81 -3.40 7.38 5.75
CA VAL A 81 -3.24 5.92 5.64
C VAL A 81 -3.16 5.31 7.03
N ASP A 82 -4.03 4.34 7.30
CA ASP A 82 -4.02 3.55 8.51
C ASP A 82 -3.39 2.17 8.26
N PHE A 83 -2.38 1.85 9.07
CA PHE A 83 -1.62 0.62 9.01
C PHE A 83 -1.90 -0.32 10.18
N SER A 84 -2.77 0.06 11.11
CA SER A 84 -3.04 -0.66 12.34
C SER A 84 -3.64 -2.06 12.10
N GLN A 85 -3.38 -2.96 13.04
CA GLN A 85 -3.93 -4.32 13.00
C GLN A 85 -5.45 -4.33 13.28
N GLU A 86 -5.94 -3.36 14.06
CA GLU A 86 -7.37 -3.17 14.33
C GLU A 86 -8.13 -2.87 13.04
N THR A 87 -7.74 -1.82 12.31
CA THR A 87 -8.36 -1.43 11.03
C THR A 87 -8.31 -2.56 10.00
N LYS A 88 -7.20 -3.32 9.92
CA LYS A 88 -7.12 -4.50 9.04
C LYS A 88 -8.13 -5.58 9.42
N ARG A 89 -8.26 -5.88 10.71
CA ARG A 89 -9.20 -6.90 11.21
C ARG A 89 -10.64 -6.49 10.95
N ASP A 90 -10.94 -5.22 11.12
CA ASP A 90 -12.30 -4.70 11.04
C ASP A 90 -12.79 -4.61 9.58
N PHE A 91 -11.89 -4.41 8.62
CA PHE A 91 -12.25 -4.19 7.21
C PHE A 91 -11.78 -5.27 6.22
N ILE A 92 -10.92 -6.21 6.63
CA ILE A 92 -10.47 -7.31 5.76
C ILE A 92 -10.80 -8.65 6.42
N HIS A 93 -11.93 -9.23 6.00
CA HIS A 93 -12.33 -10.56 6.45
C HIS A 93 -11.25 -11.60 6.09
N PRO A 94 -10.96 -12.60 6.96
CA PRO A 94 -9.93 -13.61 6.71
C PRO A 94 -10.04 -14.31 5.34
N ASN A 95 -11.25 -14.61 4.88
CA ASN A 95 -11.51 -15.26 3.58
C ASN A 95 -11.15 -14.39 2.36
N HIS A 96 -10.96 -13.08 2.55
CA HIS A 96 -10.63 -12.15 1.47
C HIS A 96 -9.17 -11.72 1.47
N ARG A 97 -8.36 -12.16 2.45
CA ARG A 97 -6.97 -11.71 2.61
C ARG A 97 -6.11 -12.02 1.38
N GLU A 98 -6.29 -13.19 0.79
CA GLU A 98 -5.57 -13.58 -0.44
C GLU A 98 -5.98 -12.70 -1.62
N THR A 99 -7.28 -12.45 -1.80
CA THR A 99 -7.79 -11.55 -2.84
C THR A 99 -7.22 -10.14 -2.69
N VAL A 100 -7.26 -9.58 -1.48
CA VAL A 100 -6.70 -8.24 -1.19
C VAL A 100 -5.19 -8.22 -1.45
N LEU A 101 -4.46 -9.27 -1.07
CA LEU A 101 -3.03 -9.38 -1.37
C LEU A 101 -2.76 -9.39 -2.88
N ASN A 102 -3.52 -10.16 -3.65
CA ASN A 102 -3.40 -10.20 -5.12
C ASN A 102 -3.67 -8.82 -5.75
N LEU A 103 -4.65 -8.09 -5.23
CA LEU A 103 -4.94 -6.72 -5.68
C LEU A 103 -3.83 -5.74 -5.30
N ILE A 104 -3.24 -5.87 -4.10
CA ILE A 104 -2.06 -5.10 -3.71
C ILE A 104 -0.91 -5.37 -4.66
N MET A 105 -0.57 -6.63 -4.92
CA MET A 105 0.53 -6.98 -5.83
C MET A 105 0.30 -6.44 -7.25
N ARG A 106 -0.93 -6.58 -7.76
CA ARG A 106 -1.30 -6.03 -9.07
C ARG A 106 -1.12 -4.52 -9.10
N GLY A 107 -1.64 -3.80 -8.11
CA GLY A 107 -1.52 -2.34 -8.05
C GLY A 107 -0.07 -1.89 -7.84
N VAL A 108 0.75 -2.62 -7.07
CA VAL A 108 2.20 -2.35 -6.98
C VAL A 108 2.84 -2.47 -8.36
N CYS A 109 2.57 -3.57 -9.07
CA CYS A 109 3.15 -3.83 -10.37
C CYS A 109 2.71 -2.77 -11.42
N GLU A 110 1.43 -2.38 -11.44
CA GLU A 110 0.91 -1.30 -12.30
C GLU A 110 1.55 0.07 -11.95
N LEU A 111 1.58 0.42 -10.66
CA LEU A 111 2.09 1.71 -10.19
C LEU A 111 3.60 1.86 -10.43
N VAL A 112 4.38 0.82 -10.17
CA VAL A 112 5.84 0.83 -10.40
C VAL A 112 6.17 0.87 -11.89
N THR A 113 5.40 0.18 -12.73
CA THR A 113 5.59 0.22 -14.19
C THR A 113 5.34 1.63 -14.74
N GLU A 114 4.28 2.30 -14.27
CA GLU A 114 3.93 3.65 -14.70
C GLU A 114 4.94 4.70 -14.21
N VAL A 115 5.30 4.66 -12.92
CA VAL A 115 6.19 5.66 -12.30
C VAL A 115 7.65 5.42 -12.68
N ASN A 116 8.04 4.15 -12.89
CA ASN A 116 9.42 3.71 -13.16
C ASN A 116 10.46 4.36 -12.22
N PRO A 117 10.31 4.22 -10.89
CA PRO A 117 11.16 4.89 -9.91
C PRO A 117 12.62 4.40 -9.98
N PRO A 118 13.64 5.26 -9.81
CA PRO A 118 15.03 4.83 -9.87
C PRO A 118 15.48 4.06 -8.61
N LEU A 119 14.82 4.28 -7.47
CA LEU A 119 15.00 3.51 -6.24
C LEU A 119 13.67 3.36 -5.52
N ILE A 120 13.39 2.17 -5.00
CA ILE A 120 12.19 1.91 -4.18
C ILE A 120 12.64 1.50 -2.77
N THR A 121 11.97 2.05 -1.76
CA THR A 121 12.08 1.57 -0.38
C THR A 121 10.75 1.01 0.08
N MET A 122 10.79 0.01 0.95
CA MET A 122 9.60 -0.55 1.58
C MET A 122 9.94 -0.84 3.04
N SER A 123 9.00 -0.58 3.95
CA SER A 123 9.20 -0.85 5.37
C SER A 123 7.96 -1.41 6.04
N THR A 124 8.16 -2.17 7.12
CA THR A 124 7.05 -2.60 7.96
C THR A 124 6.56 -1.44 8.82
N TYR A 125 5.24 -1.40 9.05
CA TYR A 125 4.68 -0.47 10.03
C TYR A 125 4.91 -0.95 11.46
N ASP A 126 4.67 -2.24 11.72
CA ASP A 126 4.86 -2.84 13.04
C ASP A 126 6.30 -3.32 13.22
N THR A 127 6.81 -3.28 14.46
CA THR A 127 8.17 -3.67 14.83
C THR A 127 8.30 -5.17 15.15
N GLU A 128 7.22 -5.80 15.59
CA GLU A 128 7.21 -7.21 15.99
C GLU A 128 6.22 -7.98 15.10
N LEU A 129 6.64 -8.24 13.86
CA LEU A 129 5.83 -9.03 12.94
C LEU A 129 6.16 -10.51 13.05
N PRO A 130 5.16 -11.40 13.18
CA PRO A 130 5.40 -12.83 13.07
C PRO A 130 5.89 -13.16 11.65
N PRO A 131 6.67 -14.24 11.45
CA PRO A 131 7.18 -14.63 10.13
C PRO A 131 6.11 -14.73 9.04
N GLN A 132 4.90 -15.17 9.40
CA GLN A 132 3.76 -15.26 8.48
C GLN A 132 3.33 -13.88 7.93
N ALA A 133 3.48 -12.81 8.71
CA ALA A 133 3.17 -11.46 8.26
C ALA A 133 4.23 -10.89 7.30
N LEU A 134 5.43 -11.47 7.26
CA LEU A 134 6.49 -11.11 6.32
C LEU A 134 6.26 -11.67 4.91
N VAL A 135 5.44 -12.71 4.77
CA VAL A 135 5.15 -13.38 3.48
C VAL A 135 4.65 -12.40 2.42
N LYS A 136 3.80 -11.43 2.80
CA LYS A 136 3.32 -10.42 1.84
C LYS A 136 4.44 -9.51 1.31
N TYR A 137 5.43 -9.17 2.14
CA TYR A 137 6.55 -8.33 1.74
C TYR A 137 7.50 -9.10 0.81
N ALA A 138 7.68 -10.41 1.08
CA ALA A 138 8.41 -11.29 0.16
C ALA A 138 7.69 -11.40 -1.20
N ALA A 139 6.37 -11.56 -1.21
CA ALA A 139 5.59 -11.60 -2.45
C ALA A 139 5.66 -10.28 -3.23
N ILE A 140 5.64 -9.13 -2.55
CA ILE A 140 5.84 -7.82 -3.17
C ILE A 140 7.26 -7.70 -3.74
N ALA A 141 8.28 -8.15 -3.02
CA ALA A 141 9.65 -8.17 -3.51
C ALA A 141 9.79 -9.00 -4.79
N GLU A 142 9.11 -10.16 -4.88
CA GLU A 142 9.07 -10.96 -6.12
C GLU A 142 8.36 -10.24 -7.28
N CYS A 143 7.25 -9.51 -7.03
CA CYS A 143 6.63 -8.65 -8.06
C CYS A 143 7.64 -7.60 -8.56
N LEU A 144 8.35 -6.91 -7.66
CA LEU A 144 9.38 -5.93 -8.04
C LEU A 144 10.54 -6.58 -8.84
N ASN A 145 10.95 -7.79 -8.45
CA ASN A 145 11.97 -8.54 -9.19
C ASN A 145 11.52 -8.84 -10.63
N GLY A 146 10.26 -9.25 -10.81
CA GLY A 146 9.66 -9.45 -12.13
C GLY A 146 9.61 -8.20 -13.00
N LEU A 147 9.68 -7.01 -12.41
CA LEU A 147 9.72 -5.71 -13.09
C LEU A 147 11.14 -5.19 -13.35
N GLY A 148 12.16 -6.03 -13.11
CA GLY A 148 13.55 -5.67 -13.36
C GLY A 148 14.22 -4.93 -12.20
N TYR A 149 13.62 -4.90 -11.01
CA TYR A 149 14.32 -4.46 -9.80
C TYR A 149 15.05 -5.64 -9.14
N ARG A 150 16.05 -5.36 -8.32
CA ARG A 150 16.68 -6.34 -7.43
C ARG A 150 16.64 -5.80 -6.02
N THR A 151 16.54 -6.69 -5.03
CA THR A 151 16.76 -6.32 -3.62
C THR A 151 18.22 -5.92 -3.44
N ALA A 152 18.49 -4.63 -3.32
CA ALA A 152 19.82 -4.08 -3.09
C ALA A 152 20.24 -4.22 -1.62
N ASP A 153 19.28 -4.09 -0.70
CA ASP A 153 19.49 -4.29 0.73
C ASP A 153 18.19 -4.76 1.41
N ALA A 154 18.31 -5.52 2.49
CA ALA A 154 17.21 -5.96 3.33
C ALA A 154 17.70 -6.16 4.76
N TYR A 155 17.16 -5.39 5.71
CA TYR A 155 17.66 -5.37 7.08
C TYR A 155 16.57 -5.04 8.11
N LEU A 156 16.85 -5.35 9.37
CA LEU A 156 16.04 -4.92 10.52
C LEU A 156 16.63 -3.60 11.03
N SER A 157 15.87 -2.51 10.99
CA SER A 157 16.33 -1.23 11.53
C SER A 157 16.38 -1.23 13.05
N ALA A 158 17.10 -0.25 13.62
CA ALA A 158 17.29 -0.13 15.07
C ALA A 158 15.97 0.04 15.85
N ASP A 159 14.92 0.54 15.20
CA ASP A 159 13.56 0.66 15.73
C ASP A 159 12.74 -0.64 15.65
N GLY A 160 13.33 -1.74 15.14
CA GLY A 160 12.68 -3.03 14.98
C GLY A 160 11.86 -3.21 13.71
N ARG A 161 11.87 -2.26 12.76
CA ARG A 161 11.13 -2.42 11.49
C ARG A 161 11.96 -3.15 10.46
N HIS A 162 11.35 -4.03 9.68
CA HIS A 162 12.02 -4.58 8.51
C HIS A 162 12.00 -3.55 7.38
N ARG A 163 13.13 -3.42 6.68
CA ARG A 163 13.31 -2.49 5.57
C ARG A 163 13.90 -3.23 4.37
N TRP A 164 13.45 -2.83 3.19
CA TRP A 164 13.96 -3.30 1.92
C TRP A 164 14.29 -2.10 1.03
N VAL A 165 15.38 -2.22 0.28
CA VAL A 165 15.81 -1.27 -0.73
C VAL A 165 15.90 -2.01 -2.05
N PHE A 166 15.24 -1.50 -3.08
CA PHE A 166 15.23 -2.07 -4.41
C PHE A 166 15.83 -1.09 -5.41
N ALA A 167 16.69 -1.61 -6.29
CA ALA A 167 17.34 -0.85 -7.35
C ALA A 167 17.17 -1.58 -8.69
N PRO A 168 17.20 -0.89 -9.84
CA PRO A 168 17.16 -1.52 -11.14
C PRO A 168 18.27 -2.57 -11.33
N THR A 169 17.94 -3.66 -12.01
CA THR A 169 18.89 -4.67 -12.47
C THR A 169 19.67 -4.08 -13.63
N SER A 170 20.97 -3.91 -13.45
CA SER A 170 21.87 -3.22 -14.40
C SER A 170 22.16 -4.06 -15.64
#